data_AF-A0A5N6E561-F1
#
_entry.id   AF-A0A5N6E561-F1
#
_cell.length_a   1.000
_cell.length_b   1.000
_cell.length_c   1.000
_cell.angle_alpha   90.00
_cell.angle_beta   90.00
_cell.angle_gamma   90.00
#
_symmetry.space_group_name_H-M   'P 1'
#
loop_
_entity.id
_entity.type
_entity.pdbx_description
1 polymer ?
#
loop_
_entity_poly.entity_id
_entity_poly.type
_entity_poly.pdbx_seq_one_letter_code
_entity_poly.pdbx_strand_id
1 'polypeptide(L)'
;MHWRNLVLNFPESDHHSLPPSSWRVTQKINENIISYTQEEAEERKQLPLACAKFECETLEDSSNKAILIVYMEIPCEDTECAAEGTYETPLCVRVEFTAHYLLTLNGCRYSPGAIQYKEETQTSGDRHAFMPGGKIYYLVIGKLPGVPLGNGLISYTEDGRISFEGLFWNLSREERDQIRLAFQDAYSEHIRSKATIAFEMLKRLFWDKDSGEVQVLPKRGSV
;
A
#
# COMPACT_ATOMS: atom_id res chain seq x y z
N MET A 1 5.42 -13.42 5.85
CA MET A 1 6.16 -13.82 4.62
C MET A 1 7.65 -13.44 4.71
N HIS A 2 8.59 -14.35 4.37
CA HIS A 2 10.05 -14.06 4.37
C HIS A 2 10.60 -14.06 2.93
N TRP A 3 10.59 -12.91 2.28
CA TRP A 3 10.89 -12.75 0.85
C TRP A 3 12.17 -11.97 0.55
N ARG A 4 13.07 -11.84 1.52
CA ARG A 4 14.33 -11.11 1.32
C ARG A 4 15.13 -11.70 0.14
N ASN A 5 15.59 -10.84 -0.75
CA ASN A 5 16.28 -11.17 -2.01
C ASN A 5 15.44 -11.90 -3.08
N LEU A 6 14.13 -12.02 -2.90
CA LEU A 6 13.25 -12.50 -3.96
C LEU A 6 13.26 -11.49 -5.12
N VAL A 7 13.41 -12.00 -6.33
CA VAL A 7 13.32 -11.21 -7.56
C VAL A 7 11.96 -11.44 -8.19
N LEU A 8 11.24 -10.36 -8.45
CA LEU A 8 9.96 -10.36 -9.15
C LEU A 8 10.13 -9.72 -10.51
N ASN A 9 9.82 -10.49 -11.55
CA ASN A 9 9.77 -9.99 -12.92
C ASN A 9 8.33 -9.57 -13.23
N PHE A 10 8.19 -8.41 -13.85
CA PHE A 10 6.92 -7.88 -14.34
C PHE A 10 7.03 -7.77 -15.85
N PRO A 11 6.39 -8.70 -16.60
CA PRO A 11 6.38 -8.63 -18.05
C PRO A 11 5.55 -7.43 -18.53
N GLU A 12 5.67 -7.13 -19.81
CA GLU A 12 4.81 -6.12 -20.44
C GLU A 12 3.34 -6.54 -20.27
N SER A 13 2.53 -5.60 -19.78
CA SER A 13 1.12 -5.82 -19.44
C SER A 13 0.24 -5.02 -20.39
N ASP A 14 -0.62 -5.72 -21.13
CA ASP A 14 -1.58 -5.13 -22.07
C ASP A 14 -2.62 -4.23 -21.38
N HIS A 15 -2.82 -4.39 -20.06
CA HIS A 15 -3.93 -3.76 -19.35
C HIS A 15 -3.63 -2.33 -18.87
N HIS A 16 -2.36 -1.98 -18.66
CA HIS A 16 -1.99 -0.74 -17.97
C HIS A 16 -0.85 0.05 -18.63
N SER A 17 -0.29 -0.44 -19.74
CA SER A 17 0.81 0.21 -20.47
C SER A 17 2.03 0.55 -19.58
N LEU A 18 2.24 -0.24 -18.51
CA LEU A 18 3.40 -0.10 -17.63
C LEU A 18 4.59 -0.83 -18.28
N PRO A 19 5.76 -0.18 -18.43
CA PRO A 19 6.90 -0.78 -19.12
C PRO A 19 7.45 -1.98 -18.33
N PRO A 20 7.91 -3.07 -18.94
CA PRO A 20 8.44 -4.22 -18.20
C PRO A 20 9.60 -3.84 -17.27
N SER A 21 9.67 -4.44 -16.09
CA SER A 21 10.76 -4.20 -15.12
C SER A 21 10.93 -5.35 -14.13
N SER A 22 12.10 -5.41 -13.49
CA SER A 22 12.42 -6.44 -12.49
C SER A 22 12.82 -5.81 -11.17
N TRP A 23 12.27 -6.34 -10.07
CA TRP A 23 12.42 -5.77 -8.74
C TRP A 23 12.91 -6.80 -7.73
N ARG A 24 13.94 -6.43 -6.97
CA ARG A 24 14.47 -7.24 -5.88
C ARG A 24 13.93 -6.74 -4.54
N VAL A 25 13.34 -7.65 -3.75
CA VAL A 25 12.88 -7.35 -2.39
C VAL A 25 14.07 -7.21 -1.46
N THR A 26 14.16 -6.08 -0.76
CA THR A 26 15.29 -5.76 0.12
C THR A 26 14.92 -5.88 1.60
N GLN A 27 13.78 -5.32 2.00
CA GLN A 27 13.35 -5.25 3.40
C GLN A 27 11.84 -5.36 3.55
N LYS A 28 11.37 -6.11 4.56
CA LYS A 28 9.95 -6.11 4.96
C LYS A 28 9.64 -4.90 5.82
N ILE A 29 8.56 -4.20 5.50
CA ILE A 29 8.07 -3.02 6.23
C ILE A 29 7.03 -3.46 7.26
N ASN A 30 5.97 -4.14 6.81
CA ASN A 30 4.93 -4.68 7.67
C ASN A 30 4.18 -5.82 6.97
N GLU A 31 3.38 -6.53 7.76
CA GLU A 31 2.35 -7.42 7.26
C GLU A 31 1.08 -7.25 8.09
N ASN A 32 -0.06 -7.54 7.49
CA ASN A 32 -1.36 -7.57 8.13
C ASN A 32 -2.21 -8.67 7.50
N ILE A 33 -3.20 -9.15 8.23
CA ILE A 33 -4.18 -10.11 7.75
C ILE A 33 -5.56 -9.43 7.75
N ILE A 34 -6.34 -9.71 6.71
CA ILE A 34 -7.76 -9.43 6.62
C ILE A 34 -8.41 -10.81 6.62
N SER A 35 -8.97 -11.20 7.75
CA SER A 35 -9.50 -12.53 7.96
C SER A 35 -11.03 -12.50 8.02
N TYR A 36 -11.65 -13.59 7.57
CA TYR A 36 -13.10 -13.79 7.52
C TYR A 36 -13.42 -15.24 7.87
N THR A 37 -14.61 -15.48 8.41
CA THR A 37 -15.21 -16.82 8.38
C THR A 37 -15.71 -17.16 6.97
N GLN A 38 -16.04 -18.42 6.70
CA GLN A 38 -16.62 -18.83 5.42
C GLN A 38 -17.95 -18.10 5.12
N GLU A 39 -18.84 -17.98 6.11
CA GLU A 39 -20.10 -17.24 5.99
C GLU A 39 -19.84 -15.77 5.61
N GLU A 40 -18.89 -15.14 6.30
CA GLU A 40 -18.49 -13.76 6.03
C GLU A 40 -17.89 -13.55 4.64
N ALA A 41 -17.10 -14.52 4.15
CA ALA A 41 -16.51 -14.51 2.82
C ALA A 41 -17.59 -14.62 1.73
N GLU A 42 -18.60 -15.47 1.95
CA GLU A 42 -19.75 -15.62 1.05
C GLU A 42 -20.62 -14.36 1.00
N GLU A 43 -20.93 -13.77 2.16
CA GLU A 43 -21.68 -12.51 2.27
C GLU A 43 -20.97 -11.36 1.56
N ARG A 44 -19.65 -11.23 1.78
CA ARG A 44 -18.81 -10.18 1.16
C ARG A 44 -18.40 -10.49 -0.27
N LYS A 45 -18.61 -11.73 -0.71
CA LYS A 45 -18.15 -12.29 -2.00
C LYS A 45 -16.65 -12.07 -2.23
N GLN A 46 -15.84 -12.27 -1.20
CA GLN A 46 -14.38 -12.05 -1.21
C GLN A 46 -13.67 -13.02 -0.28
N LEU A 47 -12.50 -13.49 -0.69
CA LEU A 47 -11.64 -14.32 0.17
C LEU A 47 -10.84 -13.48 1.16
N PRO A 48 -10.48 -14.06 2.32
CA PRO A 48 -9.53 -13.43 3.23
C PRO A 48 -8.15 -13.25 2.58
N LEU A 49 -7.40 -12.27 3.07
CA LEU A 49 -6.13 -11.84 2.49
C LEU A 49 -5.03 -11.68 3.53
N ALA A 50 -3.86 -12.23 3.23
CA ALA A 50 -2.62 -11.74 3.81
C ALA A 50 -2.09 -10.57 2.96
N CYS A 51 -1.68 -9.49 3.60
CA CYS A 51 -1.04 -8.36 2.94
C CYS A 51 0.33 -8.09 3.55
N ALA A 52 1.33 -7.85 2.71
CA ALA A 52 2.66 -7.45 3.14
C ALA A 52 3.19 -6.28 2.31
N LYS A 53 3.96 -5.41 2.95
CA LYS A 53 4.68 -4.32 2.29
C LYS A 53 6.18 -4.51 2.45
N PHE A 54 6.91 -4.25 1.38
CA PHE A 54 8.36 -4.38 1.32
C PHE A 54 8.98 -3.15 0.65
N GLU A 55 10.19 -2.81 1.04
CA GLU A 55 11.08 -2.05 0.17
C GLU A 55 11.63 -2.98 -0.92
N CYS A 56 11.76 -2.43 -2.12
CA CYS A 56 12.41 -3.08 -3.24
C CYS A 56 13.24 -2.07 -4.04
N GLU A 57 14.11 -2.60 -4.89
CA GLU A 57 14.94 -1.83 -5.82
C GLU A 57 14.91 -2.48 -7.20
N THR A 58 15.11 -1.68 -8.25
CA THR A 58 15.22 -2.25 -9.61
C THR A 58 16.51 -3.05 -9.76
N LEU A 59 16.51 -4.02 -10.66
CA LEU A 59 17.75 -4.74 -10.99
C LEU A 59 18.69 -3.92 -11.85
N GLU A 60 18.15 -3.00 -12.65
CA GLU A 60 18.89 -2.13 -13.55
C GLU A 60 19.65 -1.04 -12.78
N ASP A 61 19.09 -0.55 -11.66
CA ASP A 61 19.69 0.49 -10.83
C ASP A 61 19.25 0.35 -9.36
N SER A 62 20.15 -0.12 -8.50
CA SER A 62 19.88 -0.26 -7.05
C SER A 62 19.61 1.07 -6.33
N SER A 63 19.89 2.22 -6.95
CA SER A 63 19.52 3.53 -6.39
C SER A 63 18.02 3.80 -6.53
N ASN A 64 17.36 3.15 -7.51
CA ASN A 64 15.93 3.29 -7.76
C ASN A 64 15.14 2.39 -6.81
N LYS A 65 14.63 3.01 -5.72
CA LYS A 65 13.88 2.33 -4.66
C LYS A 65 12.38 2.53 -4.83
N ALA A 66 11.63 1.48 -4.51
CA ALA A 66 10.18 1.46 -4.54
C ALA A 66 9.59 0.72 -3.33
N ILE A 67 8.27 0.78 -3.21
CA ILE A 67 7.50 -0.04 -2.27
C ILE A 67 6.78 -1.12 -3.06
N LEU A 68 7.04 -2.38 -2.71
CA LEU A 68 6.27 -3.52 -3.16
C LEU A 68 5.14 -3.79 -2.14
N ILE A 69 3.92 -3.87 -2.65
CA ILE A 69 2.73 -4.27 -1.91
C ILE A 69 2.28 -5.60 -2.47
N VAL A 70 2.09 -6.58 -1.59
CA VAL A 70 1.65 -7.93 -1.92
C VAL A 70 0.32 -8.19 -1.22
N TYR A 71 -0.63 -8.71 -1.96
CA TYR A 71 -1.86 -9.28 -1.43
C TYR A 71 -1.95 -10.73 -1.86
N MET A 72 -2.23 -11.61 -0.93
CA MET A 72 -2.29 -13.04 -1.18
C MET A 72 -3.57 -13.56 -0.55
N GLU A 73 -4.38 -14.25 -1.34
CA GLU A 73 -5.56 -14.92 -0.81
C GLU A 73 -5.15 -16.07 0.11
N ILE A 74 -5.84 -16.18 1.23
CA ILE A 74 -5.59 -17.21 2.26
C ILE A 74 -6.90 -17.91 2.63
N PRO A 75 -6.85 -19.11 3.23
CA PRO A 75 -8.04 -19.81 3.72
C PRO A 75 -8.85 -18.99 4.74
N CYS A 76 -10.15 -19.26 4.84
CA CYS A 76 -11.02 -18.68 5.87
C CYS A 76 -10.57 -19.16 7.27
N GLU A 77 -10.86 -18.37 8.31
CA GLU A 77 -10.38 -18.67 9.67
C GLU A 77 -10.88 -20.02 10.20
N ASP A 78 -12.10 -20.38 9.81
CA ASP A 78 -12.84 -21.58 10.22
C ASP A 78 -12.71 -22.73 9.21
N THR A 79 -11.92 -22.57 8.14
CA THR A 79 -11.67 -23.61 7.15
C THR A 79 -10.18 -23.87 6.99
N GLU A 80 -9.76 -25.13 7.18
CA GLU A 80 -8.36 -25.55 6.96
C GLU A 80 -8.04 -25.83 5.48
N CYS A 81 -9.01 -25.61 4.58
CA CYS A 81 -8.95 -25.94 3.16
C CYS A 81 -9.18 -24.69 2.29
N ALA A 82 -8.77 -24.75 1.03
CA ALA A 82 -9.07 -23.69 0.06
C ALA A 82 -10.59 -23.43 0.05
N ALA A 83 -10.97 -22.16 0.21
CA ALA A 83 -12.37 -21.76 0.21
C ALA A 83 -13.03 -22.16 -1.13
N GLU A 84 -14.24 -22.70 -1.06
CA GLU A 84 -15.05 -22.95 -2.25
C GLU A 84 -15.59 -21.62 -2.78
N GLY A 85 -14.95 -21.07 -3.82
CA GLY A 85 -15.42 -19.82 -4.42
C GLY A 85 -14.39 -19.21 -5.35
N THR A 86 -14.81 -18.85 -6.56
CA THR A 86 -14.04 -17.97 -7.45
C THR A 86 -14.69 -16.60 -7.39
N TYR A 87 -14.10 -15.70 -6.61
CA TYR A 87 -14.53 -14.31 -6.56
C TYR A 87 -13.67 -13.44 -7.47
N GLU A 88 -14.17 -12.26 -7.79
CA GLU A 88 -13.37 -11.26 -8.51
C GLU A 88 -12.21 -10.75 -7.64
N THR A 89 -11.28 -10.00 -8.26
CA THR A 89 -10.21 -9.30 -7.55
C THR A 89 -10.74 -8.57 -6.31
N PRO A 90 -10.18 -8.79 -5.11
CA PRO A 90 -10.69 -8.20 -3.89
C PRO A 90 -10.79 -6.67 -3.95
N LEU A 91 -11.80 -6.10 -3.30
CA LEU A 91 -12.10 -4.66 -3.39
C LEU A 91 -10.89 -3.82 -2.95
N CYS A 92 -10.20 -4.21 -1.89
CA CYS A 92 -9.04 -3.49 -1.39
C CYS A 92 -7.89 -3.43 -2.42
N VAL A 93 -7.67 -4.51 -3.17
CA VAL A 93 -6.66 -4.59 -4.24
C VAL A 93 -7.05 -3.67 -5.39
N ARG A 94 -8.31 -3.76 -5.86
CA ARG A 94 -8.81 -2.92 -6.97
C ARG A 94 -8.75 -1.44 -6.64
N VAL A 95 -9.17 -1.05 -5.42
CA VAL A 95 -9.18 0.34 -4.99
C VAL A 95 -7.75 0.88 -4.84
N GLU A 96 -6.84 0.13 -4.19
CA GLU A 96 -5.45 0.59 -4.04
C GLU A 96 -4.75 0.70 -5.39
N PHE A 97 -4.90 -0.30 -6.27
CA PHE A 97 -4.31 -0.25 -7.61
C PHE A 97 -4.86 0.90 -8.44
N THR A 98 -6.20 1.04 -8.51
CA THR A 98 -6.85 2.12 -9.29
C THR A 98 -6.42 3.50 -8.81
N ALA A 99 -6.31 3.70 -7.49
CA ALA A 99 -5.85 4.97 -6.94
C ALA A 99 -4.43 5.30 -7.42
N HIS A 100 -3.48 4.37 -7.27
CA HIS A 100 -2.09 4.60 -7.69
C HIS A 100 -1.94 4.72 -9.21
N TYR A 101 -2.74 3.97 -9.99
CA TYR A 101 -2.78 4.10 -11.44
C TYR A 101 -3.28 5.48 -11.89
N LEU A 102 -4.35 6.00 -11.28
CA LEU A 102 -4.85 7.34 -11.56
C LEU A 102 -3.82 8.42 -11.18
N LEU A 103 -3.08 8.24 -10.09
CA LEU A 103 -2.01 9.16 -9.72
C LEU A 103 -0.89 9.20 -10.78
N THR A 104 -0.48 8.04 -11.31
CA THR A 104 0.47 7.96 -12.43
C THR A 104 -0.08 8.64 -13.68
N LEU A 105 -1.32 8.33 -14.06
CA LEU A 105 -1.97 8.85 -15.26
C LEU A 105 -2.09 10.37 -15.25
N ASN A 106 -2.34 10.96 -14.07
CA ASN A 106 -2.49 12.40 -13.90
C ASN A 106 -1.16 13.11 -13.55
N GLY A 107 -0.04 12.39 -13.49
CA GLY A 107 1.27 12.96 -13.19
C GLY A 107 1.35 13.62 -11.81
N CYS A 108 0.67 13.05 -10.82
CA CYS A 108 0.65 13.62 -9.47
C CYS A 108 2.03 13.58 -8.83
N ARG A 109 2.47 14.72 -8.30
CA ARG A 109 3.78 14.91 -7.70
C ARG A 109 3.83 14.51 -6.23
N TYR A 110 2.76 14.77 -5.48
CA TYR A 110 2.76 14.63 -4.02
C TYR A 110 2.25 13.27 -3.54
N SER A 111 2.12 12.29 -4.44
CA SER A 111 1.66 10.95 -4.09
C SER A 111 2.35 9.92 -4.98
N PRO A 112 2.65 8.72 -4.47
CA PRO A 112 3.37 7.76 -5.26
C PRO A 112 2.44 7.17 -6.31
N GLY A 113 2.86 7.19 -7.57
CA GLY A 113 2.16 6.51 -8.66
C GLY A 113 2.40 4.99 -8.65
N ALA A 114 1.55 4.26 -9.38
CA ALA A 114 1.81 2.88 -9.74
C ALA A 114 2.97 2.80 -10.74
N ILE A 115 3.93 1.91 -10.46
CA ILE A 115 5.06 1.58 -11.32
C ILE A 115 4.82 0.25 -12.02
N GLN A 116 4.35 -0.77 -11.28
CA GLN A 116 4.02 -2.10 -11.82
C GLN A 116 2.81 -2.71 -11.14
N TYR A 117 2.13 -3.61 -11.86
CA TYR A 117 1.10 -4.48 -11.31
C TYR A 117 1.13 -5.84 -12.00
N LYS A 118 0.97 -6.91 -11.24
CA LYS A 118 0.70 -8.24 -11.79
C LYS A 118 -0.20 -9.05 -10.88
N GLU A 119 -0.97 -9.94 -11.49
CA GLU A 119 -1.76 -10.98 -10.84
C GLU A 119 -1.18 -12.34 -11.23
N GLU A 120 -1.02 -13.23 -10.26
CA GLU A 120 -0.60 -14.61 -10.49
C GLU A 120 -1.52 -15.56 -9.71
N THR A 121 -1.53 -16.82 -10.13
CA THR A 121 -2.19 -17.90 -9.38
C THR A 121 -1.16 -18.62 -8.50
N GLN A 122 -1.49 -18.81 -7.24
CA GLN A 122 -0.71 -19.60 -6.29
C GLN A 122 -0.68 -21.07 -6.74
N THR A 123 0.51 -21.60 -7.01
CA THR A 123 0.67 -22.99 -7.46
C THR A 123 1.14 -23.88 -6.31
N SER A 124 0.79 -25.16 -6.33
CA SER A 124 1.22 -26.13 -5.31
C SER A 124 2.73 -26.36 -5.26
N GLY A 125 3.47 -25.99 -6.31
CA GLY A 125 4.93 -26.03 -6.34
C GLY A 125 5.61 -24.82 -5.70
N ASP A 126 4.86 -23.75 -5.41
CA ASP A 126 5.38 -22.60 -4.70
C ASP A 126 5.34 -22.85 -3.19
N ARG A 127 6.52 -22.94 -2.56
CA ARG A 127 6.66 -23.06 -1.09
C ARG A 127 6.06 -21.88 -0.31
N HIS A 128 5.71 -20.80 -0.99
CA HIS A 128 5.08 -19.62 -0.43
C HIS A 128 3.57 -19.55 -0.72
N ALA A 129 3.00 -20.52 -1.45
CA ALA A 129 1.56 -20.64 -1.65
C ALA A 129 0.88 -21.09 -0.35
N PHE A 130 -0.06 -20.28 0.13
CA PHE A 130 -0.90 -20.63 1.29
C PHE A 130 -2.20 -21.29 0.85
N MET A 131 -2.62 -21.03 -0.39
CA MET A 131 -3.85 -21.56 -0.95
C MET A 131 -3.63 -21.92 -2.43
N PRO A 132 -3.28 -23.17 -2.75
CA PRO A 132 -3.17 -23.60 -4.15
C PRO A 132 -4.45 -23.31 -4.94
N GLY A 133 -4.31 -22.65 -6.09
CA GLY A 133 -5.43 -22.16 -6.90
C GLY A 133 -5.93 -20.76 -6.54
N GLY A 134 -5.57 -20.25 -5.36
CA GLY A 134 -5.84 -18.87 -4.96
C GLY A 134 -5.00 -17.86 -5.75
N LYS A 135 -5.35 -16.59 -5.64
CA LYS A 135 -4.67 -15.48 -6.33
C LYS A 135 -3.64 -14.79 -5.44
N ILE A 136 -2.65 -14.19 -6.10
CA ILE A 136 -1.69 -13.29 -5.50
C ILE A 136 -1.51 -12.06 -6.40
N TYR A 137 -1.52 -10.90 -5.80
CA TYR A 137 -1.47 -9.59 -6.46
C TYR A 137 -0.25 -8.84 -5.98
N TYR A 138 0.50 -8.28 -6.93
CA TYR A 138 1.69 -7.49 -6.65
C TYR A 138 1.50 -6.10 -7.24
N LEU A 139 1.77 -5.09 -6.45
CA LEU A 139 1.75 -3.69 -6.85
C LEU A 139 3.06 -3.04 -6.42
N VAL A 140 3.79 -2.46 -7.37
CA VAL A 140 4.98 -1.66 -7.11
C VAL A 140 4.59 -0.19 -7.24
N ILE A 141 4.86 0.61 -6.20
CA ILE A 141 4.63 2.06 -6.19
C ILE A 141 5.92 2.80 -5.86
N GLY A 142 5.99 4.08 -6.24
CA GLY A 142 7.12 4.93 -5.86
C GLY A 142 7.37 4.96 -4.36
N LYS A 143 8.63 5.01 -3.95
CA LYS A 143 8.99 5.28 -2.56
C LYS A 143 8.87 6.79 -2.30
N LEU A 144 8.06 7.17 -1.30
CA LEU A 144 7.94 8.57 -0.91
C LEU A 144 9.20 9.03 -0.16
N PRO A 145 9.72 10.25 -0.44
CA PRO A 145 10.74 10.87 0.38
C PRO A 145 10.17 11.30 1.74
N GLY A 146 11.07 11.67 2.65
CA GLY A 146 10.72 12.20 3.96
C GLY A 146 10.36 11.15 5.01
N VAL A 147 9.85 11.64 6.14
CA VAL A 147 9.54 10.86 7.33
C VAL A 147 8.06 10.98 7.70
N PRO A 148 7.40 9.89 8.14
CA PRO A 148 5.99 9.93 8.48
C PRO A 148 5.74 10.89 9.66
N LEU A 149 4.71 11.74 9.52
CA LEU A 149 4.35 12.76 10.50
C LEU A 149 3.68 12.18 11.76
N GLY A 150 3.12 10.97 11.65
CA GLY A 150 2.49 10.23 12.74
C GLY A 150 3.04 8.81 12.86
N ASN A 151 3.00 8.23 14.06
CA ASN A 151 3.28 6.79 14.25
C ASN A 151 1.99 5.94 14.14
N GLY A 152 0.81 6.59 14.12
CA GLY A 152 -0.48 5.92 14.06
C GLY A 152 -1.02 5.45 15.40
N LEU A 153 -0.35 5.78 16.50
CA LEU A 153 -0.82 5.54 17.86
C LEU A 153 -1.71 6.68 18.32
N ILE A 154 -2.72 6.30 19.11
CA ILE A 154 -3.63 7.19 19.80
C ILE A 154 -3.36 7.02 21.29
N SER A 155 -3.11 8.12 21.98
CA SER A 155 -3.03 8.18 23.45
C SER A 155 -4.21 8.94 24.02
N TYR A 156 -4.49 8.68 25.30
CA TYR A 156 -5.53 9.37 26.06
C TYR A 156 -4.85 10.27 27.10
N THR A 157 -5.25 11.53 27.14
CA THR A 157 -4.87 12.45 28.22
C THR A 157 -5.63 12.09 29.50
N GLU A 158 -5.17 12.59 30.65
CA GLU A 158 -5.82 12.36 31.95
C GLU A 158 -7.29 12.83 31.98
N ASP A 159 -7.65 13.83 31.18
CA ASP A 159 -9.02 14.32 30.99
C ASP A 159 -9.83 13.54 29.93
N GLY A 160 -9.30 12.42 29.43
CA GLY A 160 -9.98 11.51 28.50
C GLY A 160 -9.98 11.95 27.03
N ARG A 161 -9.21 12.98 26.65
CA ARG A 161 -9.12 13.43 25.26
C ARG A 161 -8.14 12.58 24.46
N ILE A 162 -8.44 12.45 23.17
CA ILE A 162 -7.59 11.74 22.21
C ILE A 162 -6.42 12.65 21.79
N SER A 163 -5.22 12.13 21.98
CA SER A 163 -3.95 12.66 21.51
C SER A 163 -3.43 11.77 20.39
N PHE A 164 -2.99 12.36 19.28
CA PHE A 164 -2.29 11.63 18.22
C PHE A 164 -0.80 11.75 18.43
N GLU A 165 -0.07 10.64 18.32
CA GLU A 165 1.37 10.65 18.49
C GLU A 165 2.14 10.75 17.16
N GLY A 166 3.34 11.30 17.24
CA GLY A 166 4.32 11.27 16.16
C GLY A 166 5.09 12.57 15.97
N LEU A 167 5.92 12.57 14.94
CA LEU A 167 6.87 13.65 14.64
C LEU A 167 6.21 15.02 14.64
N PHE A 168 5.05 15.16 14.00
CA PHE A 168 4.38 16.46 13.81
C PHE A 168 4.24 17.24 15.12
N TRP A 169 3.86 16.57 16.21
CA TRP A 169 3.60 17.22 17.49
C TRP A 169 4.86 17.57 18.28
N ASN A 170 5.99 16.94 17.93
CA ASN A 170 7.30 17.20 18.54
C ASN A 170 8.05 18.34 17.85
N LEU A 171 7.56 18.83 16.71
CA LEU A 171 8.17 19.93 15.95
C LEU A 171 7.77 21.30 16.52
N SER A 172 8.58 22.32 16.18
CA SER A 172 8.29 23.70 16.56
C SER A 172 6.95 24.18 15.98
N ARG A 173 6.42 25.30 16.48
CA ARG A 173 5.19 25.86 15.92
C ARG A 173 5.39 26.27 14.46
N GLU A 174 6.55 26.86 14.18
CA GLU A 174 6.97 27.35 12.87
C GLU A 174 7.09 26.19 11.86
N GLU A 175 7.75 25.10 12.22
CA GLU A 175 7.85 23.90 11.36
C GLU A 175 6.48 23.27 11.09
N ARG A 176 5.61 23.20 12.11
CA ARG A 176 4.23 22.71 11.91
C ARG A 176 3.42 23.60 10.98
N ASP A 177 3.61 24.91 11.04
CA ASP A 177 2.92 25.86 10.14
C ASP A 177 3.42 25.71 8.70
N GLN A 178 4.72 25.47 8.49
CA GLN A 178 5.27 25.13 7.16
C GLN A 178 4.66 23.84 6.59
N ILE A 179 4.59 22.79 7.41
CA ILE A 179 3.97 21.50 7.02
C ILE A 179 2.51 21.69 6.61
N ARG A 180 1.75 22.51 7.36
CA ARG A 180 0.34 22.79 7.03
C ARG A 180 0.20 23.50 5.68
N LEU A 181 1.10 24.43 5.37
CA LEU A 181 1.11 25.12 4.07
C LEU A 181 1.44 24.14 2.94
N ALA A 182 2.51 23.35 3.08
CA ALA A 182 2.88 22.34 2.08
C ALA A 182 1.78 21.28 1.87
N PHE A 183 1.04 20.92 2.92
CA PHE A 183 -0.10 20.02 2.79
C PHE A 183 -1.24 20.59 1.95
N GLN A 184 -1.45 21.92 1.91
CA GLN A 184 -2.49 22.52 1.07
C GLN A 184 -2.24 22.28 -0.42
N ASP A 185 -0.97 22.34 -0.85
CA ASP A 185 -0.58 22.07 -2.23
C ASP A 185 -0.81 20.60 -2.59
N ALA A 186 -0.33 19.69 -1.73
CA ALA A 186 -0.53 18.25 -1.89
C ALA A 186 -2.01 17.86 -1.92
N TYR A 187 -2.81 18.43 -1.03
CA TYR A 187 -4.26 18.22 -0.98
C TYR A 187 -4.96 18.73 -2.25
N SER A 188 -4.58 19.91 -2.72
CA SER A 188 -5.18 20.53 -3.92
C SER A 188 -4.88 19.74 -5.19
N GLU A 189 -3.66 19.23 -5.35
CA GLU A 189 -3.33 18.31 -6.44
C GLU A 189 -4.15 17.03 -6.33
N HIS A 190 -4.25 16.48 -5.12
CA HIS A 190 -4.94 15.24 -4.90
C HIS A 190 -6.43 15.29 -5.29
N ILE A 191 -7.14 16.37 -4.92
CA ILE A 191 -8.55 16.58 -5.33
C ILE A 191 -8.70 16.58 -6.87
N ARG A 192 -7.70 17.08 -7.62
CA ARG A 192 -7.71 17.09 -9.09
C ARG A 192 -7.45 15.71 -9.69
N SER A 193 -6.70 14.85 -9.00
CA SER A 193 -6.31 13.53 -9.48
C SER A 193 -7.47 12.54 -9.65
N LYS A 194 -8.63 12.82 -9.05
CA LYS A 194 -9.81 11.92 -8.97
C LYS A 194 -9.53 10.57 -8.30
N ALA A 195 -8.31 10.29 -7.84
CA ALA A 195 -8.03 9.14 -7.02
C ALA A 195 -8.79 9.31 -5.68
N THR A 196 -9.56 8.30 -5.27
CA THR A 196 -10.25 8.36 -3.99
C THR A 196 -9.24 8.14 -2.86
N ILE A 197 -8.98 9.17 -2.03
CA ILE A 197 -8.20 9.02 -0.80
C ILE A 197 -9.01 9.45 0.42
N ALA A 198 -9.01 8.59 1.43
CA ALA A 198 -9.34 8.97 2.79
C ALA A 198 -8.06 9.31 3.57
N PHE A 199 -7.87 10.57 3.96
CA PHE A 199 -6.69 11.07 4.69
C PHE A 199 -6.82 10.82 6.20
N GLU A 200 -6.90 9.58 6.63
CA GLU A 200 -7.35 9.36 8.01
C GLU A 200 -6.29 9.63 9.08
N MET A 201 -4.99 9.68 8.76
CA MET A 201 -3.95 9.77 9.79
C MET A 201 -2.64 10.42 9.33
N LEU A 202 -1.97 11.13 10.24
CA LEU A 202 -0.63 11.71 10.08
C LEU A 202 0.43 10.66 9.66
N LYS A 203 0.24 9.38 9.97
CA LYS A 203 1.14 8.28 9.56
C LYS A 203 1.24 8.08 8.03
N ARG A 204 0.41 8.78 7.27
CA ARG A 204 0.34 8.72 5.80
C ARG A 204 0.76 10.01 5.13
N LEU A 205 1.14 11.00 5.92
CA LEU A 205 1.76 12.23 5.46
C LEU A 205 3.24 12.12 5.78
N PHE A 206 4.09 12.30 4.77
CA PHE A 206 5.53 12.22 4.92
C PHE A 206 6.09 13.63 4.72
N TRP A 207 6.83 14.11 5.71
CA TRP A 207 7.49 15.41 5.65
C TRP A 207 8.91 15.22 5.14
N ASP A 208 9.18 15.80 3.97
CA ASP A 208 10.52 15.88 3.41
C ASP A 208 11.10 17.26 3.70
N LYS A 209 11.94 17.33 4.74
CA LYS A 209 12.52 18.59 5.21
C LYS A 209 13.46 19.22 4.18
N ASP A 210 14.09 18.41 3.32
CA ASP A 210 15.06 18.90 2.35
C ASP A 210 14.37 19.65 1.19
N SER A 211 13.23 19.13 0.73
CA SER A 211 12.40 19.81 -0.29
C SER A 211 11.40 20.81 0.29
N GLY A 212 11.05 20.68 1.57
CA GLY A 212 9.99 21.46 2.20
C GLY A 212 8.59 21.01 1.79
N GLU A 213 8.43 19.75 1.37
CA GLU A 213 7.19 19.22 0.79
C GLU A 213 6.56 18.15 1.66
N VAL A 214 5.23 18.06 1.58
CA VAL A 214 4.44 16.98 2.20
C VAL A 214 4.01 16.01 1.11
N GLN A 215 4.39 14.75 1.28
CA GLN A 215 3.97 13.65 0.43
C GLN A 215 2.81 12.90 1.09
N VAL A 216 1.87 12.45 0.28
CA VAL A 216 0.64 11.78 0.70
C VAL A 216 0.66 10.34 0.23
N LEU A 217 0.46 9.40 1.15
CA LEU A 217 0.17 8.01 0.82
C LEU A 217 -1.35 7.76 0.85
N PRO A 218 -1.97 7.44 -0.31
CA PRO A 218 -3.38 7.06 -0.42
C PRO A 218 -3.88 6.03 0.58
N LYS A 219 -5.19 6.09 0.87
CA LYS A 219 -5.88 5.04 1.60
C LYS A 219 -6.49 4.01 0.69
N ARG A 220 -6.14 2.74 0.98
CA ARG A 220 -6.96 1.57 0.68
C ARG A 220 -8.37 1.82 1.19
N GLY A 221 -9.37 1.83 0.32
CA GLY A 221 -10.77 1.86 0.77
C GLY A 221 -10.97 0.80 1.86
N SER A 222 -11.46 1.22 3.02
CA SER A 222 -11.86 0.28 4.07
C SER A 222 -13.14 -0.42 3.60
N VAL A 223 -13.16 -1.75 3.71
CA VAL A 223 -14.40 -2.54 3.71
C VAL A 223 -15.13 -2.29 5.01
#